data_AF-A0A9E6V195-F1
#
_entry.id   AF-A0A9E6V195-F1
#
_cell.length_a   1.000
_cell.length_b   1.000
_cell.length_c   1.000
_cell.angle_alpha   90.00
_cell.angle_beta   90.00
_cell.angle_gamma   90.00
#
_symmetry.space_group_name_H-M   'P 1'
#
loop_
_entity.id
_entity.type
_entity.pdbx_description
1 polymer ?
#
loop_
_entity_poly.entity_id
_entity_poly.type
_entity_poly.pdbx_seq_one_letter_code
_entity_poly.pdbx_strand_id
1 'polypeptide(L)'
;MMKFTIKSLIALFVTSSALFLTPMKSDAQVNMKTLAEVAKSCQKDMFSKSYYQQMGLDIKTQVISSDSILGLCIEYRYHYSLVLSRFPWLVSTGEILPGYPGSVGIGTLANYNSYDNAQLLDCVISQKASSRECERARMNITHGSKYTSFSYLLNNYLPFVCPSCVLAHDDVSGSQEAILQAFIQWFLKLDKPKRREVISLLGDDDKASQLRQSLRTESREAVQKYWEARKRVEQQEQERRRRELLGN
;
A
#
# COMPACT_ATOMS: atom_id res chain seq x y z
N MET A 1 39.39 -6.34 -19.77
CA MET A 1 38.29 -5.57 -20.40
C MET A 1 36.98 -6.30 -20.07
N MET A 2 36.36 -5.96 -18.94
CA MET A 2 35.22 -6.69 -18.34
C MET A 2 33.96 -5.81 -18.43
N LYS A 3 33.07 -6.10 -19.37
CA LYS A 3 31.76 -5.42 -19.51
C LYS A 3 30.70 -6.33 -20.12
N PHE A 4 30.46 -7.54 -19.63
CA PHE A 4 29.29 -8.33 -20.07
C PHE A 4 28.90 -9.41 -19.05
N THR A 5 28.30 -9.06 -17.91
CA THR A 5 27.71 -10.09 -17.02
C THR A 5 26.56 -9.62 -16.12
N ILE A 6 26.03 -8.40 -16.27
CA ILE A 6 24.93 -7.91 -15.40
C ILE A 6 23.54 -8.14 -16.03
N LYS A 7 23.45 -8.41 -17.34
CA LYS A 7 22.16 -8.52 -18.04
C LYS A 7 21.49 -9.91 -17.97
N SER A 8 22.17 -10.95 -17.51
CA SER A 8 21.59 -12.31 -17.44
C SER A 8 20.98 -12.70 -16.08
N LEU A 9 21.05 -11.85 -15.05
CA LEU A 9 20.51 -12.17 -13.71
C LEU A 9 18.97 -12.17 -13.61
N ILE A 10 18.26 -11.63 -14.60
CA ILE A 10 16.78 -11.47 -14.53
C ILE A 10 16.04 -12.66 -15.17
N ALA A 11 16.71 -13.47 -15.99
CA ALA A 11 16.07 -14.55 -16.74
C ALA A 11 15.85 -15.85 -15.93
N LEU A 12 16.48 -16.02 -14.77
CA LEU A 12 16.34 -17.22 -13.94
C LEU A 12 15.09 -17.24 -13.03
N PHE A 13 14.25 -16.21 -13.08
CA PHE A 13 13.06 -16.10 -12.23
C PHE A 13 11.78 -16.76 -12.78
N VAL A 14 11.80 -17.34 -13.99
CA VAL A 14 10.56 -17.84 -14.62
C VAL A 14 10.41 -19.37 -14.57
N THR A 15 11.45 -20.15 -14.26
CA THR A 15 11.39 -21.63 -14.38
C THR A 15 11.46 -22.41 -13.08
N SER A 16 11.63 -21.78 -11.91
CA SER A 16 11.74 -22.51 -10.62
C SER A 16 10.55 -22.36 -9.67
N SER A 17 9.52 -21.60 -10.05
CA SER A 17 8.35 -21.35 -9.19
C SER A 17 7.32 -22.50 -9.16
N ALA A 18 7.54 -23.58 -9.91
CA ALA A 18 6.57 -24.68 -10.03
C ALA A 18 6.62 -25.72 -8.88
N LEU A 19 7.57 -25.62 -7.95
CA LEU A 19 7.78 -26.65 -6.91
C LEU A 19 7.21 -26.32 -5.51
N PHE A 20 6.50 -25.22 -5.32
CA PHE A 20 6.05 -24.78 -3.98
C PHE A 20 4.56 -24.41 -3.85
N LEU A 21 3.66 -24.98 -4.67
CA LEU A 21 2.23 -24.68 -4.59
C LEU A 21 1.38 -25.92 -4.27
N THR A 22 1.34 -26.30 -3.00
CA THR A 22 0.13 -26.86 -2.38
C THR A 22 -0.05 -26.21 -1.01
N PRO A 23 -1.14 -25.45 -0.76
CA PRO A 23 -1.39 -24.89 0.57
C PRO A 23 -2.15 -25.89 1.44
N MET A 24 -1.59 -26.22 2.60
CA MET A 24 -2.33 -26.77 3.74
C MET A 24 -2.96 -25.62 4.53
N LYS A 25 -4.27 -25.74 4.78
CA LYS A 25 -5.13 -24.78 5.50
C LYS A 25 -4.55 -24.31 6.84
N SER A 26 -4.52 -23.00 7.05
CA SER A 26 -4.67 -22.29 8.33
C SER A 26 -4.82 -20.78 8.05
N ASP A 27 -5.40 -20.03 8.99
CA ASP A 27 -5.78 -18.61 8.92
C ASP A 27 -4.71 -17.67 8.32
N ALA A 28 -5.15 -16.71 7.50
CA ALA A 28 -4.37 -15.64 6.86
C ALA A 28 -3.02 -16.10 6.24
N GLN A 29 -3.07 -16.87 5.16
CA GLN A 29 -1.85 -17.23 4.43
C GLN A 29 -1.46 -16.11 3.46
N VAL A 30 -0.33 -15.46 3.72
CA VAL A 30 0.29 -14.49 2.79
C VAL A 30 0.34 -15.07 1.38
N ASN A 31 -0.28 -14.36 0.44
CA ASN A 31 -0.23 -14.68 -0.98
C ASN A 31 1.16 -14.34 -1.53
N MET A 32 2.00 -15.38 -1.65
CA MET A 32 3.38 -15.23 -2.11
C MET A 32 3.50 -14.68 -3.54
N LYS A 33 2.48 -14.86 -4.40
CA LYS A 33 2.48 -14.27 -5.74
C LYS A 33 2.33 -12.76 -5.66
N THR A 34 1.31 -12.28 -4.93
CA THR A 34 1.09 -10.85 -4.69
C THR A 34 2.31 -10.23 -3.99
N LEU A 35 2.88 -10.92 -3.00
CA LEU A 35 4.08 -10.44 -2.30
C LEU A 35 5.27 -10.27 -3.26
N ALA A 36 5.52 -11.23 -4.14
CA ALA A 36 6.61 -11.14 -5.11
C ALA A 36 6.42 -9.98 -6.10
N GLU A 37 5.20 -9.79 -6.60
CA GLU A 37 4.85 -8.68 -7.50
C GLU A 37 5.03 -7.31 -6.82
N VAL A 38 4.51 -7.18 -5.59
CA VAL A 38 4.64 -5.97 -4.77
C VAL A 38 6.10 -5.68 -4.44
N ALA A 39 6.86 -6.68 -3.95
CA ALA A 39 8.26 -6.51 -3.58
C ALA A 39 9.11 -6.08 -4.77
N LYS A 40 8.93 -6.71 -5.94
CA LYS A 40 9.60 -6.32 -7.18
C LYS A 40 9.27 -4.88 -7.57
N SER A 41 8.01 -4.48 -7.44
CA SER A 41 7.55 -3.13 -7.75
C SER A 41 8.15 -2.10 -6.79
N CYS A 42 8.17 -2.36 -5.49
CA CYS A 42 8.80 -1.50 -4.48
C CYS A 42 10.31 -1.33 -4.70
N GLN A 43 11.02 -2.44 -4.92
CA GLN A 43 12.46 -2.41 -5.20
C GLN A 43 12.76 -1.60 -6.46
N LYS A 44 11.92 -1.66 -7.50
CA LYS A 44 12.11 -0.86 -8.71
C LYS A 44 11.86 0.62 -8.44
N ASP A 45 10.76 0.95 -7.78
CA ASP A 45 10.27 2.32 -7.69
C ASP A 45 11.04 3.15 -6.68
N MET A 46 11.39 2.59 -5.52
CA MET A 46 12.09 3.32 -4.45
C MET A 46 13.48 3.81 -4.86
N PHE A 47 14.13 3.16 -5.83
CA PHE A 47 15.43 3.60 -6.34
C PHE A 47 15.32 4.38 -7.65
N SER A 48 14.10 4.62 -8.14
CA SER A 48 13.87 5.33 -9.39
C SER A 48 13.66 6.82 -9.18
N LYS A 49 14.43 7.65 -9.90
CA LYS A 49 14.17 9.10 -9.96
C LYS A 49 12.75 9.40 -10.47
N SER A 50 12.27 8.64 -11.46
CA SER A 50 10.96 8.86 -12.08
C SER A 50 9.80 8.63 -11.12
N TYR A 51 10.00 7.84 -10.06
CA TYR A 51 9.00 7.63 -9.03
C TYR A 51 8.81 8.90 -8.18
N TYR A 52 9.90 9.54 -7.78
CA TYR A 52 9.86 10.78 -7.00
C TYR A 52 9.38 11.98 -7.81
N GLN A 53 9.68 12.00 -9.11
CA GLN A 53 9.16 13.03 -10.02
C GLN A 53 7.64 13.00 -10.15
N GLN A 54 6.99 11.84 -10.03
CA GLN A 54 5.52 11.75 -10.01
C GLN A 54 4.91 12.44 -8.79
N MET A 55 5.66 12.60 -7.71
CA MET A 55 5.26 13.33 -6.51
C MET A 55 5.69 14.81 -6.55
N GLY A 56 6.28 15.28 -7.65
CA GLY A 56 6.83 16.63 -7.76
C GLY A 56 8.12 16.85 -6.98
N LEU A 57 8.84 15.78 -6.62
CA LEU A 57 10.04 15.85 -5.80
C LEU A 57 11.30 15.67 -6.62
N ASP A 58 12.27 16.57 -6.44
CA ASP A 58 13.62 16.40 -6.97
C ASP A 58 14.52 15.79 -5.89
N ILE A 59 14.49 14.46 -5.77
CA ILE A 59 15.32 13.75 -4.79
C ILE A 59 16.57 13.18 -5.45
N LYS A 60 17.74 13.45 -4.82
CA LYS A 60 18.97 12.71 -5.09
C LYS A 60 18.83 11.31 -4.47
N THR A 61 18.81 10.28 -5.32
CA THR A 61 18.50 8.87 -5.00
C THR A 61 19.37 8.22 -3.91
N GLN A 62 20.46 8.85 -3.48
CA GLN A 62 21.41 8.30 -2.50
C GLN A 62 20.92 8.34 -1.03
N VAL A 63 19.85 9.07 -0.71
CA VAL A 63 19.40 9.25 0.70
C VAL A 63 18.36 8.20 1.14
N ILE A 64 17.79 7.42 0.23
CA ILE A 64 16.59 6.59 0.49
C ILE A 64 16.88 5.08 0.42
N SER A 65 18.04 4.65 0.89
CA SER A 65 18.40 3.22 0.95
C SER A 65 18.32 2.68 2.38
N SER A 66 17.13 2.65 2.97
CA SER A 66 16.90 1.92 4.21
C SER A 66 15.95 0.75 4.01
N ASP A 67 16.33 -0.41 4.54
CA ASP A 67 15.49 -1.61 4.55
C ASP A 67 14.14 -1.34 5.25
N SER A 68 14.09 -0.40 6.19
CA SER A 68 12.86 0.05 6.84
C SER A 68 11.83 0.64 5.86
N ILE A 69 12.27 1.50 4.93
CA ILE A 69 11.38 2.13 3.94
C ILE A 69 10.91 1.09 2.91
N LEU A 70 11.76 0.11 2.59
CA LEU A 70 11.36 -1.00 1.73
C LEU A 70 10.30 -1.88 2.38
N GLY A 71 10.43 -2.14 3.69
CA GLY A 71 9.42 -2.81 4.48
C GLY A 71 8.07 -2.07 4.44
N LEU A 72 8.09 -0.75 4.64
CA LEU A 72 6.87 0.08 4.58
C LEU A 72 6.22 0.09 3.20
N CYS A 73 7.02 0.20 2.13
CA CYS A 73 6.50 0.11 0.76
C CYS A 73 5.77 -1.21 0.54
N ILE A 74 6.39 -2.32 0.95
CA ILE A 74 5.82 -3.66 0.80
C ILE A 74 4.54 -3.78 1.63
N GLU A 75 4.56 -3.36 2.89
CA GLU A 75 3.37 -3.39 3.78
C GLU A 75 2.19 -2.68 3.12
N TYR A 76 2.38 -1.44 2.69
CA TYR A 76 1.28 -0.60 2.19
C TYR A 76 0.78 -1.02 0.80
N ARG A 77 1.67 -1.40 -0.12
CA ARG A 77 1.25 -1.91 -1.44
C ARG A 77 0.60 -3.27 -1.35
N TYR A 78 1.06 -4.14 -0.44
CA TYR A 78 0.43 -5.43 -0.19
C TYR A 78 -0.95 -5.22 0.45
N HIS A 79 -1.07 -4.35 1.46
CA HIS A 79 -2.35 -3.96 2.05
C HIS A 79 -3.34 -3.46 1.00
N TYR A 80 -2.90 -2.55 0.13
CA TYR A 80 -3.73 -2.06 -0.97
C TYR A 80 -4.19 -3.18 -1.91
N SER A 81 -3.30 -4.12 -2.21
CA SER A 81 -3.62 -5.29 -3.04
C SER A 81 -4.66 -6.20 -2.37
N LEU A 82 -4.60 -6.39 -1.05
CA LEU A 82 -5.62 -7.14 -0.30
C LEU A 82 -6.99 -6.45 -0.35
N VAL A 83 -7.03 -5.13 -0.16
CA VAL A 83 -8.26 -4.34 -0.27
C VAL A 83 -8.89 -4.52 -1.66
N LEU A 84 -8.08 -4.39 -2.72
CA LEU A 84 -8.57 -4.59 -4.09
C LEU A 84 -8.97 -6.03 -4.38
N SER A 85 -8.27 -7.02 -3.83
CA SER A 85 -8.67 -8.42 -3.97
C SER A 85 -10.02 -8.71 -3.30
N ARG A 86 -10.34 -8.01 -2.22
CA ARG A 86 -11.61 -8.16 -1.49
C ARG A 86 -12.75 -7.40 -2.15
N PHE A 87 -12.45 -6.25 -2.76
CA PHE A 87 -13.41 -5.38 -3.41
C PHE A 87 -12.94 -5.02 -4.84
N PRO A 88 -12.95 -5.97 -5.80
CA PRO A 88 -12.34 -5.76 -7.11
C PRO A 88 -12.96 -4.62 -7.91
N TRP A 89 -14.23 -4.30 -7.67
CA TRP A 89 -14.95 -3.23 -8.35
C TRP A 89 -14.45 -1.82 -7.98
N LEU A 90 -13.65 -1.66 -6.91
CA LEU A 90 -13.11 -0.36 -6.50
C LEU A 90 -12.21 0.26 -7.58
N VAL A 91 -11.59 -0.54 -8.44
CA VAL A 91 -10.73 -0.01 -9.52
C VAL A 91 -11.52 0.72 -10.61
N SER A 92 -12.84 0.50 -10.70
CA SER A 92 -13.70 1.04 -11.76
C SER A 92 -14.68 2.12 -11.27
N THR A 93 -14.50 2.65 -10.06
CA THR A 93 -15.44 3.60 -9.44
C THR A 93 -15.05 5.06 -9.59
N GLY A 94 -14.07 5.34 -10.44
CA GLY A 94 -13.55 6.68 -10.66
C GLY A 94 -12.82 7.25 -9.45
N GLU A 95 -12.76 8.56 -9.41
CA GLU A 95 -11.91 9.33 -8.51
C GLU A 95 -12.75 10.12 -7.50
N ILE A 96 -12.22 10.30 -6.28
CA ILE A 96 -12.82 11.20 -5.28
C ILE A 96 -12.52 12.65 -5.66
N LEU A 97 -11.33 12.90 -6.18
CA LEU A 97 -10.84 14.18 -6.71
C LEU A 97 -9.98 13.89 -7.95
N PRO A 98 -9.82 14.83 -8.89
CA PRO A 98 -8.96 14.63 -10.06
C PRO A 98 -7.57 14.08 -9.67
N GLY A 99 -7.20 12.92 -10.20
CA GLY A 99 -5.93 12.24 -9.90
C GLY A 99 -5.87 11.53 -8.53
N TYR A 100 -6.98 11.43 -7.81
CA TYR A 100 -7.11 10.69 -6.55
C TYR A 100 -8.22 9.62 -6.65
N PRO A 101 -7.87 8.36 -6.97
CA PRO A 101 -8.84 7.27 -7.09
C PRO A 101 -9.59 6.96 -5.79
N GLY A 102 -10.88 6.61 -5.89
CA GLY A 102 -11.68 6.22 -4.72
C GLY A 102 -11.13 4.99 -4.01
N SER A 103 -10.58 4.04 -4.76
CA SER A 103 -9.89 2.86 -4.21
C SER A 103 -8.74 3.24 -3.27
N VAL A 104 -7.96 4.28 -3.61
CA VAL A 104 -6.86 4.78 -2.78
C VAL A 104 -7.41 5.40 -1.50
N GLY A 105 -8.49 6.18 -1.58
CA GLY A 105 -9.16 6.74 -0.40
C GLY A 105 -9.66 5.65 0.56
N ILE A 106 -10.29 4.60 0.03
CA ILE A 106 -10.69 3.41 0.80
C ILE A 106 -9.48 2.73 1.43
N GLY A 107 -8.41 2.50 0.65
CA GLY A 107 -7.18 1.86 1.14
C GLY A 107 -6.53 2.63 2.28
N THR A 108 -6.47 3.96 2.17
CA THR A 108 -5.92 4.84 3.22
C THR A 108 -6.74 4.75 4.50
N LEU A 109 -8.07 4.86 4.41
CA LEU A 109 -8.96 4.74 5.57
C LEU A 109 -8.90 3.33 6.20
N ALA A 110 -8.78 2.28 5.38
CA ALA A 110 -8.71 0.90 5.86
C ALA A 110 -7.37 0.59 6.55
N ASN A 111 -6.27 1.24 6.16
CA ASN A 111 -4.94 1.00 6.70
C ASN A 111 -4.74 1.61 8.12
N TYR A 112 -5.60 2.54 8.52
CA TYR A 112 -5.44 3.24 9.79
C TYR A 112 -5.77 2.32 10.99
N ASN A 113 -4.83 2.14 11.94
CA ASN A 113 -5.18 1.56 13.25
C ASN A 113 -5.81 2.64 14.07
N SER A 114 -7.04 2.40 14.44
CA SER A 114 -7.61 3.05 15.58
C SER A 114 -8.46 1.99 16.27
N TYR A 115 -8.16 1.71 17.54
CA TYR A 115 -9.06 1.01 18.48
C TYR A 115 -10.36 1.78 18.74
N ASP A 116 -10.60 2.81 17.93
CA ASP A 116 -11.44 3.94 18.16
C ASP A 116 -12.19 4.11 16.84
N ASN A 117 -13.51 3.91 16.89
CA ASN A 117 -14.41 3.96 15.74
C ASN A 117 -14.07 5.16 14.85
N ALA A 118 -13.94 4.91 13.54
CA ALA A 118 -13.63 5.95 12.55
C ALA A 118 -14.75 7.00 12.47
N GLN A 119 -15.93 6.68 13.03
CA GLN A 119 -17.16 7.46 12.99
C GLN A 119 -17.52 7.85 11.55
N LEU A 120 -17.09 7.02 10.60
CA LEU A 120 -17.22 7.33 9.18
C LEU A 120 -18.68 7.32 8.77
N LEU A 121 -19.50 6.44 9.39
CA LEU A 121 -20.93 6.39 9.11
C LEU A 121 -21.64 7.66 9.55
N ASP A 122 -21.42 8.09 10.79
CA ASP A 122 -22.01 9.33 11.33
C ASP A 122 -21.54 10.55 10.53
N CYS A 123 -20.27 10.56 10.12
CA CYS A 123 -19.73 11.58 9.24
C CYS A 123 -20.38 11.60 7.85
N VAL A 124 -20.57 10.44 7.22
CA VAL A 124 -21.24 10.35 5.92
C VAL A 124 -22.71 10.78 6.04
N ILE A 125 -23.39 10.45 7.15
CA ILE A 125 -24.76 10.87 7.43
C ILE A 125 -24.85 12.40 7.60
N SER A 126 -23.87 13.01 8.28
CA SER A 126 -23.82 14.48 8.45
C SER A 126 -23.63 15.21 7.12
N GLN A 127 -23.02 14.54 6.13
CA GLN A 127 -22.64 15.06 4.81
C GLN A 127 -21.75 16.30 4.83
N LYS A 128 -21.25 16.67 6.02
CA LYS A 128 -20.49 17.88 6.28
C LYS A 128 -19.16 17.49 6.88
N ALA A 129 -18.12 17.42 6.07
CA ALA A 129 -16.77 17.03 6.49
C ALA A 129 -16.22 17.88 7.64
N SER A 130 -16.70 19.11 7.80
CA SER A 130 -16.33 20.01 8.88
C SER A 130 -16.98 19.68 10.23
N SER A 131 -17.95 18.75 10.28
CA SER A 131 -18.74 18.45 11.47
C SER A 131 -17.93 17.69 12.53
N ARG A 132 -18.45 17.65 13.76
CA ARG A 132 -17.76 17.01 14.89
C ARG A 132 -17.63 15.50 14.68
N GLU A 133 -18.66 14.89 14.12
CA GLU A 133 -18.74 13.47 13.77
C GLU A 133 -17.66 13.09 12.74
N CYS A 134 -17.19 14.05 11.93
CA CYS A 134 -16.16 13.85 10.92
C CYS A 134 -14.72 14.08 11.41
N GLU A 135 -14.52 14.46 12.67
CA GLU A 135 -13.19 14.80 13.19
C GLU A 135 -12.17 13.67 13.02
N ARG A 136 -12.53 12.45 13.41
CA ARG A 136 -11.66 11.26 13.25
C ARG A 136 -11.46 10.89 11.79
N ALA A 137 -12.53 10.88 11.00
CA ALA A 137 -12.45 10.58 9.57
C ALA A 137 -11.52 11.56 8.83
N ARG A 138 -11.53 12.85 9.19
CA ARG A 138 -10.61 13.87 8.66
C ARG A 138 -9.15 13.56 8.97
N MET A 139 -8.86 13.19 10.21
CA MET A 139 -7.49 12.86 10.62
C MET A 139 -6.96 11.58 9.96
N ASN A 140 -7.86 10.63 9.68
CA ASN A 140 -7.48 9.32 9.17
C ASN A 140 -7.42 9.25 7.64
N ILE A 141 -8.22 10.04 6.93
CA ILE A 141 -8.22 10.02 5.46
C ILE A 141 -6.94 10.64 4.89
N THR A 142 -6.38 11.65 5.57
CA THR A 142 -5.17 12.32 5.10
C THR A 142 -4.56 13.24 6.16
N HIS A 143 -3.38 13.80 5.88
CA HIS A 143 -2.71 14.75 6.77
C HIS A 143 -3.05 16.19 6.36
N GLY A 144 -3.33 17.07 7.33
CA GLY A 144 -3.71 18.48 7.08
C GLY A 144 -2.58 19.38 6.56
N SER A 145 -1.50 18.81 6.05
CA SER A 145 -0.35 19.54 5.52
C SER A 145 0.14 18.88 4.25
N LYS A 146 0.82 19.63 3.38
CA LYS A 146 1.29 19.13 2.08
C LYS A 146 2.31 18.02 2.26
N TYR A 147 2.15 16.91 1.55
CA TYR A 147 3.08 15.78 1.55
C TYR A 147 4.50 16.21 1.16
N THR A 148 4.61 17.10 0.15
CA THR A 148 5.91 17.66 -0.29
C THR A 148 6.64 18.49 0.77
N SER A 149 5.94 18.94 1.83
CA SER A 149 6.56 19.68 2.93
C SER A 149 7.09 18.80 4.07
N PHE A 150 6.81 17.49 4.06
CA PHE A 150 7.22 16.59 5.14
C PHE A 150 8.60 15.98 4.93
N SER A 151 9.44 16.08 5.96
CA SER A 151 10.70 15.35 6.08
C SER A 151 10.53 13.82 6.19
N TYR A 152 9.34 13.33 6.56
CA TYR A 152 9.02 11.91 6.71
C TYR A 152 7.94 11.42 5.73
N LEU A 153 7.88 12.00 4.53
CA LEU A 153 6.93 11.62 3.48
C LEU A 153 6.78 10.10 3.34
N LEU A 154 7.89 9.39 3.30
CA LEU A 154 7.96 7.94 3.07
C LEU A 154 7.61 7.08 4.29
N ASN A 155 7.04 7.67 5.33
CA ASN A 155 6.37 6.93 6.41
C ASN A 155 4.85 6.84 6.20
N ASN A 156 4.33 7.37 5.09
CA ASN A 156 2.90 7.47 4.84
C ASN A 156 2.42 6.48 3.78
N TYR A 157 1.14 6.12 3.84
CA TYR A 157 0.52 5.17 2.92
C TYR A 157 0.46 5.69 1.48
N LEU A 158 0.00 6.93 1.31
CA LEU A 158 -0.33 7.51 0.00
C LEU A 158 0.85 7.51 -0.98
N PRO A 159 2.08 7.96 -0.61
CA PRO A 159 3.22 8.00 -1.51
C PRO A 159 3.56 6.64 -2.13
N PHE A 160 3.44 5.54 -1.38
CA PHE A 160 3.76 4.21 -1.91
C PHE A 160 2.70 3.65 -2.82
N VAL A 161 1.42 3.90 -2.52
CA VAL A 161 0.28 3.31 -3.24
C VAL A 161 -0.08 4.12 -4.48
N CYS A 162 -0.04 5.45 -4.38
CA CYS A 162 -0.36 6.35 -5.47
C CYS A 162 0.54 7.60 -5.42
N PRO A 163 1.75 7.53 -6.01
CA PRO A 163 2.68 8.65 -6.04
C PRO A 163 2.08 9.91 -6.66
N SER A 164 1.35 9.79 -7.78
CA SER A 164 0.70 10.94 -8.41
C SER A 164 -0.41 11.56 -7.56
N CYS A 165 -1.02 10.79 -6.65
CA CYS A 165 -2.04 11.32 -5.74
C CYS A 165 -1.46 12.31 -4.72
N VAL A 166 -0.13 12.30 -4.50
CA VAL A 166 0.54 13.29 -3.66
C VAL A 166 0.35 14.71 -4.20
N LEU A 167 0.42 14.88 -5.53
CA LEU A 167 0.18 16.18 -6.17
C LEU A 167 -1.29 16.58 -6.06
N ALA A 168 -2.21 15.66 -6.37
CA ALA A 168 -3.64 15.89 -6.23
C ALA A 168 -4.02 16.29 -4.79
N HIS A 169 -3.40 15.67 -3.79
CA HIS A 169 -3.52 16.04 -2.39
C HIS A 169 -2.96 17.45 -2.09
N ASP A 170 -1.76 17.76 -2.58
CA ASP A 170 -1.08 19.02 -2.26
C ASP A 170 -1.71 20.23 -2.95
N ASP A 171 -2.39 20.03 -4.09
CA ASP A 171 -3.17 21.04 -4.81
C ASP A 171 -4.36 21.53 -3.98
N VAL A 172 -5.02 20.61 -3.27
CA VAL A 172 -6.04 20.96 -2.26
C VAL A 172 -5.37 21.25 -0.91
N SER A 173 -4.52 22.28 -0.89
CA SER A 173 -3.64 22.69 0.22
C SER A 173 -4.23 22.44 1.63
N GLY A 174 -3.69 21.45 2.36
CA GLY A 174 -4.00 21.19 3.78
C GLY A 174 -5.37 20.52 4.07
N SER A 175 -5.99 19.90 3.07
CA SER A 175 -7.43 19.70 3.04
C SER A 175 -7.98 18.37 3.55
N GLN A 176 -7.68 18.02 4.80
CA GLN A 176 -8.41 16.92 5.45
C GLN A 176 -9.93 17.02 5.25
N GLU A 177 -10.45 18.25 5.31
CA GLU A 177 -11.85 18.53 5.03
C GLU A 177 -12.22 18.38 3.55
N ALA A 178 -11.47 18.93 2.58
CA ALA A 178 -11.87 18.84 1.18
C ALA A 178 -11.77 17.42 0.64
N ILE A 179 -10.73 16.67 1.03
CA ILE A 179 -10.57 15.27 0.66
C ILE A 179 -11.68 14.41 1.28
N LEU A 180 -12.00 14.64 2.57
CA LEU A 180 -13.12 13.94 3.19
C LEU A 180 -14.46 14.30 2.55
N GLN A 181 -14.69 15.59 2.25
CA GLN A 181 -15.91 16.04 1.61
C GLN A 181 -16.06 15.39 0.23
N ALA A 182 -14.98 15.33 -0.54
CA ALA A 182 -14.96 14.68 -1.83
C ALA A 182 -15.20 13.17 -1.72
N PHE A 183 -14.61 12.52 -0.70
CA PHE A 183 -14.88 11.12 -0.38
C PHE A 183 -16.35 10.86 -0.04
N ILE A 184 -16.97 11.69 0.81
CA ILE A 184 -18.41 11.58 1.15
C ILE A 184 -19.26 11.68 -0.11
N GLN A 185 -19.00 12.69 -0.95
CA GLN A 185 -19.75 12.91 -2.19
C GLN A 185 -19.58 11.76 -3.19
N TRP A 186 -18.37 11.22 -3.31
CA TRP A 186 -18.11 10.02 -4.11
C TRP A 186 -18.84 8.79 -3.53
N PHE A 187 -18.75 8.56 -2.23
CA PHE A 187 -19.40 7.43 -1.56
C PHE A 187 -20.92 7.45 -1.76
N LEU A 188 -21.55 8.62 -1.64
CA LEU A 188 -23.00 8.77 -1.81
C LEU A 188 -23.49 8.48 -3.24
N LYS A 189 -22.62 8.63 -4.24
CA LYS A 189 -22.91 8.30 -5.66
C LYS A 189 -22.81 6.81 -5.96
N LEU A 190 -22.20 6.00 -5.07
CA LEU A 190 -22.11 4.57 -5.28
C LEU A 190 -23.48 3.89 -5.14
N ASP A 191 -23.69 2.84 -5.94
CA ASP A 191 -24.87 1.98 -5.82
C ASP A 191 -24.98 1.40 -4.41
N LYS A 192 -26.21 1.16 -3.95
CA LYS A 192 -26.48 0.65 -2.59
C LYS A 192 -25.68 -0.61 -2.20
N PRO A 193 -25.48 -1.62 -3.07
CA PRO A 193 -24.65 -2.78 -2.74
C PRO A 193 -23.19 -2.41 -2.49
N LYS A 194 -22.60 -1.58 -3.36
CA LYS A 194 -21.22 -1.09 -3.25
C LYS A 194 -20.99 -0.29 -1.98
N ARG A 195 -21.96 0.57 -1.60
CA ARG A 195 -21.91 1.30 -0.32
C ARG A 195 -21.87 0.34 0.87
N ARG A 196 -22.70 -0.71 0.87
CA ARG A 196 -22.71 -1.72 1.94
C ARG A 196 -21.39 -2.46 2.05
N GLU A 197 -20.77 -2.79 0.93
CA GLU A 197 -19.45 -3.42 0.92
C GLU A 197 -18.37 -2.50 1.49
N VAL A 198 -18.36 -1.21 1.12
CA VAL A 198 -17.47 -0.23 1.73
C VAL A 198 -17.71 -0.10 3.23
N ILE A 199 -18.97 -0.08 3.68
CA ILE A 199 -19.33 -0.06 5.10
C ILE A 199 -18.84 -1.32 5.82
N SER A 200 -18.85 -2.49 5.17
CA SER A 200 -18.32 -3.72 5.77
C SER A 200 -16.82 -3.66 6.05
N LEU A 201 -16.09 -2.77 5.38
CA LEU A 201 -14.66 -2.53 5.59
C LEU A 201 -14.39 -1.32 6.49
N LEU A 202 -15.11 -0.21 6.29
CA LEU A 202 -14.82 1.08 6.93
C LEU A 202 -15.82 1.46 8.02
N GLY A 203 -16.82 0.62 8.27
CA GLY A 203 -17.82 0.82 9.29
C GLY A 203 -17.26 0.78 10.71
N ASP A 204 -18.12 1.18 11.64
CA ASP A 204 -17.79 1.33 13.06
C ASP A 204 -18.15 0.09 13.89
N ASP A 205 -18.59 -1.00 13.24
CA ASP A 205 -18.88 -2.26 13.91
C ASP A 205 -17.64 -3.15 14.09
N ASP A 206 -17.74 -4.11 15.02
CA ASP A 206 -16.66 -5.04 15.35
C ASP A 206 -16.18 -5.85 14.15
N LYS A 207 -17.07 -6.18 13.20
CA LYS A 207 -16.71 -6.98 12.03
C LYS A 207 -15.84 -6.17 11.07
N ALA A 208 -16.18 -4.91 10.83
CA ALA A 208 -15.38 -4.01 10.02
C ALA A 208 -14.02 -3.75 10.68
N SER A 209 -13.99 -3.58 12.01
CA SER A 209 -12.74 -3.47 12.78
C SER A 209 -11.86 -4.71 12.66
N GLN A 210 -12.42 -5.90 12.88
CA GLN A 210 -11.73 -7.19 12.72
C GLN A 210 -11.20 -7.38 11.30
N LEU A 211 -11.97 -6.98 10.28
CA LEU A 211 -11.53 -7.07 8.89
C LEU A 211 -10.32 -6.17 8.62
N ARG A 212 -10.36 -4.89 9.03
CA ARG A 212 -9.21 -3.98 8.90
C ARG A 212 -7.98 -4.52 9.63
N GLN A 213 -8.17 -5.04 10.85
CA GLN A 213 -7.09 -5.63 11.61
C GLN A 213 -6.51 -6.88 10.93
N SER A 214 -7.34 -7.74 10.37
CA SER A 214 -6.91 -8.93 9.62
C SER A 214 -6.07 -8.55 8.40
N LEU A 215 -6.54 -7.59 7.58
CA LEU A 215 -5.81 -7.10 6.40
C LEU A 215 -4.44 -6.53 6.80
N ARG A 216 -4.39 -5.79 7.90
CA ARG A 216 -3.15 -5.20 8.39
C ARG A 216 -2.18 -6.24 8.94
N THR A 217 -2.67 -7.21 9.72
CA THR A 217 -1.85 -8.30 10.24
C THR A 217 -1.23 -9.07 9.09
N GLU A 218 -2.01 -9.46 8.09
CA GLU A 218 -1.49 -10.16 6.90
C GLU A 218 -0.45 -9.30 6.15
N SER A 219 -0.68 -7.98 6.04
CA SER A 219 0.27 -7.08 5.39
C SER A 219 1.61 -6.97 6.11
N ARG A 220 1.61 -7.00 7.45
CA ARG A 220 2.84 -7.04 8.26
C ARG A 220 3.54 -8.39 8.17
N GLU A 221 2.78 -9.48 8.19
CA GLU A 221 3.31 -10.82 7.98
C GLU A 221 3.94 -10.96 6.58
N ALA A 222 3.37 -10.31 5.57
CA ALA A 222 3.94 -10.29 4.22
C ALA A 222 5.36 -9.68 4.21
N VAL A 223 5.61 -8.61 4.98
CA VAL A 223 6.96 -8.04 5.15
C VAL A 223 7.89 -9.04 5.82
N GLN A 224 7.45 -9.72 6.88
CA GLN A 224 8.25 -10.77 7.55
C GLN A 224 8.61 -11.90 6.57
N LYS A 225 7.62 -12.38 5.80
CA LYS A 225 7.83 -13.41 4.78
C LYS A 225 8.77 -12.98 3.66
N TYR A 226 8.72 -11.71 3.26
CA TYR A 226 9.68 -11.17 2.30
C TYR A 226 11.11 -11.23 2.85
N TRP A 227 11.35 -10.81 4.10
CA TRP A 227 12.69 -10.86 4.70
C TRP A 227 13.17 -12.29 4.94
N GLU A 228 12.29 -13.20 5.38
CA GLU A 228 12.61 -14.63 5.48
C GLU A 228 13.05 -15.19 4.12
N ALA A 229 12.29 -14.91 3.06
CA ALA A 229 12.58 -15.38 1.71
C ALA A 229 13.91 -14.81 1.20
N ARG A 230 14.15 -13.51 1.39
CA ARG A 230 15.40 -12.84 1.00
C ARG A 230 16.61 -13.46 1.70
N LYS A 231 16.54 -13.68 3.02
CA LYS A 231 17.62 -14.31 3.78
C LYS A 231 17.91 -15.73 3.30
N ARG A 232 16.88 -16.52 3.01
CA ARG A 232 17.06 -17.88 2.46
C ARG A 232 17.77 -17.85 1.11
N VAL A 233 17.39 -16.92 0.22
CA VAL A 233 18.03 -16.76 -1.09
C VAL A 233 19.50 -16.35 -0.93
N GLU A 234 19.80 -15.40 -0.05
CA GLU A 234 21.18 -14.97 0.22
C GLU A 234 22.05 -16.13 0.74
N GLN A 235 21.51 -16.96 1.64
CA GLN A 235 22.19 -18.16 2.13
C GLN A 235 22.43 -19.20 1.02
N GLN A 236 21.43 -19.45 0.17
CA GLN A 236 21.55 -20.37 -0.96
C GLN A 236 22.60 -19.90 -1.97
N GLU A 237 22.63 -18.59 -2.26
CA GLU A 237 23.61 -17.99 -3.16
C GLU A 237 25.04 -18.06 -2.59
N GLN A 238 25.21 -17.78 -1.29
CA GLN A 238 26.50 -17.92 -0.62
C GLN A 238 27.00 -19.36 -0.65
N GLU A 239 26.13 -20.33 -0.37
CA GLU A 239 26.45 -21.76 -0.42
C GLU A 239 26.78 -22.20 -1.86
N ARG A 240 26.02 -21.71 -2.87
CA ARG A 240 26.33 -21.99 -4.28
C ARG A 240 27.71 -21.48 -4.66
N ARG A 241 28.03 -20.22 -4.33
CA ARG A 241 29.35 -19.62 -4.59
C ARG A 241 30.47 -20.36 -3.85
N ARG A 242 30.21 -20.82 -2.62
CA ARG A 242 31.17 -21.61 -1.86
C ARG A 242 31.49 -22.93 -2.56
N ARG A 243 30.48 -23.62 -3.10
CA ARG A 243 30.68 -24.85 -3.88
C ARG A 243 31.43 -24.59 -5.18
N GLU A 244 31.06 -23.53 -5.91
CA GLU A 244 31.76 -23.09 -7.13
C GLU A 244 33.25 -22.79 -6.87
N LEU A 245 33.59 -22.20 -5.73
CA LEU A 245 34.98 -21.88 -5.35
C LEU A 245 35.77 -23.09 -4.84
N LEU A 246 35.11 -24.06 -4.20
CA LEU A 246 35.75 -25.25 -3.64
C LEU A 246 35.92 -26.39 -4.67
N GLY A 247 35.36 -26.24 -5.88
CA GLY A 247 35.61 -27.16 -7.01
C GLY A 247 34.97 -28.55 -6.87
N ASN A 248 33.85 -28.67 -6.15
CA ASN A 248 33.02 -29.88 -6.11
C ASN A 248 31.83 -29.79 -7.08
#